data_AF-A0AAU4I3M9-F1
#
_entry.id   AF-A0AAU4I3M9-F1
#
_cell.length_a   1.000
_cell.length_b   1.000
_cell.length_c   1.000
_cell.angle_alpha   90.00
_cell.angle_beta   90.00
_cell.angle_gamma   90.00
#
_symmetry.space_group_name_H-M   'P 1'
#
loop_
_entity.id
_entity.type
_entity.pdbx_description
1 polymer ?
#
loop_
_entity_poly.entity_id
_entity_poly.type
_entity_poly.pdbx_seq_one_letter_code
_entity_poly.pdbx_strand_id
1 'polypeptide(L)'
;MIEQAYVQAGDKPTPALKDIRDRIAKAVDETEGSTGLKRLACWLQMPVDSAFGKMMDVNCQGRAKEVGALLSPGKEGLFTPADLGSVLSASVAWTGIDTALKAERAVYVNGPAEHVGGAKSKFTSGFHVIVFLAVGKEADDRVYYLGLDPDVSATTESRAAWKTLVEGEPETKPEEFTAAKSLRVVKSMILGDQEGGFGPLIRKYYVDTTAKFPKIKRFG
;
A
#
# COMPACT_ATOMS: atom_id res chain seq x y z
N MET A 1 -16.74 0.71 -2.56
CA MET A 1 -15.44 0.87 -1.89
C MET A 1 -15.17 -0.38 -1.09
N ILE A 2 -13.94 -0.86 -1.09
CA ILE A 2 -13.51 -2.02 -0.28
C ILE A 2 -13.46 -1.59 1.18
N GLU A 3 -13.97 -2.42 2.08
CA GLU A 3 -13.88 -2.19 3.52
C GLU A 3 -12.44 -2.33 4.00
N GLN A 4 -12.01 -1.40 4.87
CA GLN A 4 -10.65 -1.34 5.38
C GLN A 4 -10.65 -1.24 6.91
N ALA A 5 -9.68 -1.87 7.56
CA ALA A 5 -9.45 -1.75 9.00
C ALA A 5 -7.95 -1.70 9.34
N TYR A 6 -7.63 -1.27 10.56
CA TYR A 6 -6.25 -1.28 11.06
C TYR A 6 -5.82 -2.67 11.48
N VAL A 7 -4.54 -2.96 11.23
CA VAL A 7 -3.87 -4.15 11.72
C VAL A 7 -3.79 -4.06 13.25
N GLN A 8 -4.17 -5.15 13.91
CA GLN A 8 -4.09 -5.31 15.36
C GLN A 8 -2.95 -6.25 15.71
N ALA A 9 -2.34 -6.09 16.88
CA ALA A 9 -1.24 -6.95 17.34
C ALA A 9 -1.62 -8.45 17.43
N GLY A 10 -2.92 -8.76 17.56
CA GLY A 10 -3.44 -10.13 17.58
C GLY A 10 -3.73 -10.75 16.21
N ASP A 11 -3.60 -9.99 15.11
CA ASP A 11 -3.85 -10.49 13.76
C ASP A 11 -2.82 -11.55 13.36
N LYS A 12 -3.27 -12.65 12.74
CA LYS A 12 -2.44 -13.81 12.38
C LYS A 12 -2.51 -14.12 10.88
N PRO A 13 -1.99 -13.24 10.01
CA PRO A 13 -1.93 -13.55 8.60
C PRO A 13 -0.81 -14.55 8.29
N THR A 14 -0.82 -15.05 7.07
CA THR A 14 0.28 -15.79 6.45
C THR A 14 0.78 -14.98 5.25
N PRO A 15 2.06 -14.56 5.23
CA PRO A 15 3.11 -14.78 6.25
C PRO A 15 2.86 -14.00 7.55
N ALA A 16 3.64 -14.26 8.62
CA ALA A 16 3.40 -13.63 9.91
C ALA A 16 3.72 -12.12 9.89
N LEU A 17 3.03 -11.33 10.73
CA LEU A 17 3.21 -9.87 10.81
C LEU A 17 4.67 -9.47 11.02
N LYS A 18 5.39 -10.21 11.89
CA LYS A 18 6.80 -9.95 12.18
C LYS A 18 7.67 -10.09 10.91
N ASP A 19 7.48 -11.15 10.14
CA ASP A 19 8.27 -11.41 8.93
C ASP A 19 7.99 -10.36 7.84
N ILE A 20 6.74 -9.90 7.75
CA ILE A 20 6.36 -8.79 6.85
C ILE A 20 7.02 -7.49 7.31
N ARG A 21 6.95 -7.20 8.61
CA ARG A 21 7.53 -5.99 9.20
C ARG A 21 9.04 -5.93 8.98
N ASP A 22 9.74 -7.04 9.22
CA ASP A 22 11.19 -7.14 9.04
C ASP A 22 11.58 -6.98 7.57
N ARG A 23 10.83 -7.59 6.65
CA ARG A 23 11.03 -7.43 5.20
C ARG A 23 10.86 -5.98 4.75
N ILE A 24 9.80 -5.30 5.19
CA ILE A 24 9.60 -3.89 4.87
C ILE A 24 10.72 -3.03 5.46
N ALA A 25 11.08 -3.23 6.73
CA ALA A 25 12.13 -2.46 7.38
C ALA A 25 13.46 -2.56 6.61
N LYS A 26 13.84 -3.79 6.26
CA LYS A 26 15.02 -4.06 5.43
C LYS A 26 14.92 -3.41 4.05
N ALA A 27 13.82 -3.60 3.33
CA ALA A 27 13.64 -3.03 1.99
C ALA A 27 13.68 -1.49 1.98
N VAL A 28 13.10 -0.85 3.00
CA VAL A 28 13.14 0.61 3.17
C VAL A 28 14.57 1.10 3.42
N ASP A 29 15.34 0.36 4.23
CA ASP A 29 16.76 0.67 4.48
C ASP A 29 17.63 0.49 3.23
N GLU A 30 17.37 -0.57 2.45
CA GLU A 30 18.07 -0.92 1.21
C GLU A 30 17.66 -0.07 0.00
N THR A 31 16.63 0.77 0.14
CA THR A 31 16.26 1.73 -0.91
C THR A 31 17.34 2.82 -1.01
N GLU A 32 18.39 2.52 -1.79
CA GLU A 32 19.50 3.40 -2.15
C GLU A 32 19.13 4.32 -3.34
N GLY A 33 19.55 5.60 -3.28
CA GLY A 33 19.31 6.55 -4.37
C GLY A 33 19.26 8.03 -3.95
N SER A 34 20.40 8.56 -3.50
CA SER A 34 20.87 9.97 -3.49
C SER A 34 20.00 11.19 -3.09
N THR A 35 18.68 11.13 -2.94
CA THR A 35 17.87 12.25 -2.38
C THR A 35 16.72 11.74 -1.52
N GLY A 36 16.36 12.45 -0.44
CA GLY A 36 15.25 12.03 0.41
C GLY A 36 13.93 11.94 -0.36
N LEU A 37 13.77 12.77 -1.40
CA LEU A 37 12.63 12.76 -2.31
C LEU A 37 12.47 11.45 -3.08
N LYS A 38 13.55 10.84 -3.59
CA LYS A 38 13.45 9.57 -4.33
C LYS A 38 12.94 8.43 -3.46
N ARG A 39 13.42 8.35 -2.21
CA ARG A 39 12.91 7.36 -1.24
C ARG A 39 11.43 7.57 -0.96
N LEU A 40 11.03 8.82 -0.73
CA LEU A 40 9.61 9.13 -0.52
C LEU A 40 8.76 8.74 -1.73
N ALA A 41 9.19 9.08 -2.95
CA ALA A 41 8.46 8.75 -4.18
C ALA A 41 8.41 7.23 -4.49
N CYS A 42 9.41 6.46 -4.04
CA CYS A 42 9.43 5.01 -4.14
C CYS A 42 8.41 4.35 -3.22
N TRP A 43 8.17 4.90 -2.02
CA TRP A 43 7.31 4.24 -1.03
C TRP A 43 5.93 4.86 -0.86
N LEU A 44 5.82 6.17 -1.09
CA LEU A 44 4.64 6.96 -0.75
C LEU A 44 4.05 7.63 -1.98
N GLN A 45 2.74 7.78 -1.95
CA GLN A 45 1.95 8.53 -2.90
C GLN A 45 1.49 9.80 -2.22
N MET A 46 2.14 10.91 -2.58
CA MET A 46 2.09 12.18 -1.84
C MET A 46 1.54 13.33 -2.71
N PRO A 47 0.95 14.37 -2.10
CA PRO A 47 0.63 15.64 -2.77
C PRO A 47 1.89 16.50 -3.01
N VAL A 48 1.80 17.52 -3.88
CA VAL A 48 2.87 18.51 -4.21
C VAL A 48 2.62 19.90 -3.64
N ASP A 49 1.65 20.08 -2.75
CA ASP A 49 1.40 21.40 -2.13
C ASP A 49 0.66 21.24 -0.80
N SER A 50 0.93 22.18 0.10
CA SER A 50 0.56 22.42 1.51
C SER A 50 -0.87 22.11 1.95
N ALA A 51 -1.79 21.87 1.03
CA ALA A 51 -3.19 21.54 1.33
C ALA A 51 -3.84 20.55 0.34
N PHE A 52 -3.06 19.71 -0.37
CA PHE A 52 -3.52 18.74 -1.40
C PHE A 52 -3.99 19.36 -2.73
N GLY A 53 -3.42 20.49 -3.16
CA GLY A 53 -3.83 21.19 -4.39
C GLY A 53 -3.27 20.62 -5.71
N LYS A 54 -2.14 19.90 -5.68
CA LYS A 54 -1.52 19.24 -6.84
C LYS A 54 -0.96 17.89 -6.40
N MET A 55 -0.96 16.88 -7.27
CA MET A 55 -0.56 15.50 -6.93
C MET A 55 0.74 15.11 -7.65
N MET A 56 1.72 14.50 -6.94
CA MET A 56 3.04 14.18 -7.54
C MET A 56 3.06 12.83 -8.24
N ASP A 57 2.07 11.99 -7.97
CA ASP A 57 2.15 10.61 -8.40
C ASP A 57 1.33 10.34 -9.65
N VAL A 58 2.03 10.40 -10.78
CA VAL A 58 1.54 9.91 -12.08
C VAL A 58 1.97 8.45 -12.34
N ASN A 59 2.72 7.81 -11.43
CA ASN A 59 3.33 6.50 -11.65
C ASN A 59 2.97 5.48 -10.55
N CYS A 60 1.70 5.46 -10.13
CA CYS A 60 1.22 4.54 -9.10
C CYS A 60 1.47 3.05 -9.45
N GLN A 61 1.44 2.70 -10.74
CA GLN A 61 1.76 1.34 -11.19
C GLN A 61 3.24 1.00 -11.07
N GLY A 62 4.13 1.88 -11.55
CA GLY A 62 5.57 1.65 -11.49
C GLY A 62 6.03 1.51 -10.05
N ARG A 63 5.57 2.42 -9.17
CA ARG A 63 5.87 2.36 -7.74
C ARG A 63 5.42 1.04 -7.11
N ALA A 64 4.16 0.66 -7.31
CA ALA A 64 3.64 -0.58 -6.72
C ALA A 64 4.38 -1.82 -7.22
N LYS A 65 4.83 -1.83 -8.47
CA LYS A 65 5.65 -2.91 -9.01
C LYS A 65 7.03 -2.97 -8.38
N GLU A 66 7.69 -1.82 -8.24
CA GLU A 66 8.99 -1.71 -7.58
C GLU A 66 8.92 -2.15 -6.12
N VAL A 67 7.99 -1.58 -5.35
CA VAL A 67 7.76 -1.95 -3.94
C VAL A 67 7.36 -3.42 -3.81
N GLY A 68 6.45 -3.91 -4.64
CA GLY A 68 6.05 -5.32 -4.63
C GLY A 68 7.22 -6.27 -4.90
N ALA A 69 8.12 -5.91 -5.82
CA ALA A 69 9.34 -6.68 -6.08
C ALA A 69 10.30 -6.66 -4.88
N LEU A 70 10.53 -5.48 -4.27
CA LEU A 70 11.37 -5.34 -3.07
C LEU A 70 10.86 -6.19 -1.89
N LEU A 71 9.53 -6.34 -1.77
CA LEU A 71 8.89 -7.08 -0.69
C LEU A 71 8.67 -8.57 -0.99
N SER A 72 9.14 -9.06 -2.15
CA SER A 72 9.04 -10.48 -2.54
C SER A 72 10.42 -11.15 -2.48
N PRO A 73 10.75 -11.89 -1.41
CA PRO A 73 12.10 -12.42 -1.17
C PRO A 73 12.53 -13.55 -2.12
N GLY A 74 11.58 -14.18 -2.83
CA GLY A 74 11.83 -15.32 -3.71
C GLY A 74 12.15 -14.93 -5.15
N LYS A 75 12.75 -15.86 -5.91
CA LYS A 75 13.10 -15.68 -7.34
C LYS A 75 11.90 -15.41 -8.25
N GLU A 76 10.70 -15.81 -7.82
CA GLU A 76 9.47 -15.57 -8.57
C GLU A 76 8.97 -14.12 -8.49
N GLY A 77 9.52 -13.33 -7.55
CA GLY A 77 9.20 -11.92 -7.36
C GLY A 77 7.71 -11.63 -7.16
N LEU A 78 7.36 -10.37 -7.46
CA LEU A 78 6.00 -9.86 -7.44
C LEU A 78 5.05 -10.70 -8.29
N PHE A 79 3.89 -11.02 -7.74
CA PHE A 79 2.80 -11.61 -8.51
C PHE A 79 1.89 -10.50 -9.08
N THR A 80 1.63 -10.57 -10.38
CA THR A 80 0.71 -9.65 -11.07
C THR A 80 -0.49 -10.45 -11.58
N PRO A 81 -1.66 -10.37 -10.93
CA PRO A 81 -2.86 -11.03 -11.39
C PRO A 81 -3.37 -10.38 -12.68
N ALA A 82 -4.26 -11.09 -13.38
CA ALA A 82 -5.07 -10.49 -14.44
C ALA A 82 -5.95 -9.36 -13.88
N ASP A 83 -6.35 -8.42 -14.74
CA ASP A 83 -7.25 -7.31 -14.38
C ASP A 83 -8.55 -7.84 -13.76
N LEU A 84 -8.72 -7.60 -12.46
CA LEU A 84 -9.85 -8.09 -11.66
C LEU A 84 -11.21 -7.56 -12.14
N GLY A 85 -11.24 -6.47 -12.92
CA GLY A 85 -12.47 -5.99 -13.56
C GLY A 85 -12.82 -6.69 -14.88
N SER A 86 -11.88 -7.48 -15.41
CA SER A 86 -11.96 -8.11 -16.73
C SER A 86 -11.78 -9.63 -16.70
N VAL A 87 -11.43 -10.22 -15.54
CA VAL A 87 -11.30 -11.68 -15.39
C VAL A 87 -12.58 -12.43 -15.75
N LEU A 88 -12.45 -13.66 -16.25
CA LEU A 88 -13.59 -14.54 -16.47
C LEU A 88 -14.21 -14.98 -15.14
N SER A 89 -13.38 -15.40 -14.19
CA SER A 89 -13.78 -15.85 -12.85
C SER A 89 -13.01 -15.09 -11.77
N ALA A 90 -13.75 -14.39 -10.91
CA ALA A 90 -13.17 -13.70 -9.75
C ALA A 90 -12.57 -14.69 -8.75
N SER A 91 -13.29 -15.77 -8.43
CA SER A 91 -12.83 -16.77 -7.45
C SER A 91 -11.51 -17.43 -7.86
N VAL A 92 -11.31 -17.71 -9.16
CA VAL A 92 -10.04 -18.25 -9.67
C VAL A 92 -8.91 -17.22 -9.53
N ALA A 93 -9.18 -15.95 -9.84
CA ALA A 93 -8.18 -14.89 -9.69
C ALA A 93 -7.75 -14.74 -8.22
N TRP A 94 -8.71 -14.71 -7.30
CA TRP A 94 -8.46 -14.63 -5.86
C TRP A 94 -7.76 -15.88 -5.30
N THR A 95 -8.05 -17.07 -5.83
CA THR A 95 -7.30 -18.29 -5.49
C THR A 95 -5.81 -18.16 -5.85
N GLY A 96 -5.51 -17.56 -7.01
CA GLY A 96 -4.13 -17.27 -7.43
C GLY A 96 -3.45 -16.24 -6.52
N ILE A 97 -4.16 -15.19 -6.13
CA ILE A 97 -3.69 -14.17 -5.18
C ILE A 97 -3.38 -14.81 -3.83
N ASP A 98 -4.28 -15.61 -3.28
CA ASP A 98 -4.08 -16.33 -2.01
C ASP A 98 -2.85 -17.23 -2.06
N THR A 99 -2.68 -17.97 -3.16
CA THR A 99 -1.54 -18.87 -3.36
C THR A 99 -0.23 -18.08 -3.40
N ALA A 100 -0.19 -16.95 -4.11
CA ALA A 100 0.98 -16.10 -4.18
C ALA A 100 1.35 -15.50 -2.80
N LEU A 101 0.36 -14.97 -2.07
CA LEU A 101 0.58 -14.37 -0.75
C LEU A 101 1.10 -15.40 0.26
N LYS A 102 0.52 -16.61 0.27
CA LYS A 102 0.99 -17.71 1.13
C LYS A 102 2.39 -18.21 0.77
N ALA A 103 2.81 -18.03 -0.48
CA ALA A 103 4.17 -18.27 -0.95
C ALA A 103 5.10 -17.05 -0.74
N GLU A 104 4.69 -16.10 0.10
CA GLU A 104 5.42 -14.87 0.43
C GLU A 104 5.67 -13.91 -0.73
N ARG A 105 4.90 -14.02 -1.82
CA ARG A 105 4.99 -13.12 -2.95
C ARG A 105 4.00 -11.98 -2.76
N ALA A 106 4.49 -10.75 -2.77
CA ALA A 106 3.63 -9.60 -2.79
C ALA A 106 2.77 -9.62 -4.06
N VAL A 107 1.56 -9.08 -3.98
CA VAL A 107 0.59 -9.07 -5.08
C VAL A 107 0.24 -7.65 -5.43
N TYR A 108 0.43 -7.30 -6.70
CA TYR A 108 -0.05 -6.05 -7.28
C TYR A 108 -1.57 -6.14 -7.49
N VAL A 109 -2.35 -5.22 -6.93
CA VAL A 109 -3.80 -5.13 -7.18
C VAL A 109 -4.16 -3.72 -7.60
N ASN A 110 -4.90 -3.60 -8.70
CA ASN A 110 -5.44 -2.33 -9.16
C ASN A 110 -6.96 -2.40 -9.38
N GLY A 111 -7.59 -1.24 -9.33
CA GLY A 111 -9.01 -1.07 -9.62
C GLY A 111 -9.39 0.41 -9.65
N PRO A 112 -10.67 0.74 -9.86
CA PRO A 112 -11.13 2.12 -9.84
C PRO A 112 -10.75 2.79 -8.53
N ALA A 113 -10.32 4.04 -8.58
CA ALA A 113 -9.76 4.71 -7.42
C ALA A 113 -10.78 4.86 -6.27
N GLU A 114 -12.04 5.16 -6.61
CA GLU A 114 -13.20 5.17 -5.70
C GLU A 114 -13.58 3.79 -5.10
N HIS A 115 -13.10 2.71 -5.73
CA HIS A 115 -13.37 1.35 -5.27
C HIS A 115 -12.26 0.83 -4.36
N VAL A 116 -11.00 1.01 -4.78
CA VAL A 116 -9.82 0.44 -4.13
C VAL A 116 -9.19 1.38 -3.10
N GLY A 117 -9.22 2.69 -3.36
CA GLY A 117 -8.64 3.70 -2.46
C GLY A 117 -9.36 3.80 -1.11
N GLY A 118 -8.70 4.44 -0.15
CA GLY A 118 -9.30 4.71 1.16
C GLY A 118 -10.45 5.71 1.13
N ALA A 119 -11.32 5.66 2.15
CA ALA A 119 -12.52 6.48 2.24
C ALA A 119 -12.28 8.00 2.24
N LYS A 120 -11.06 8.42 2.55
CA LYS A 120 -10.65 9.81 2.48
C LYS A 120 -9.75 10.09 1.29
N SER A 121 -9.32 9.11 0.49
CA SER A 121 -8.36 9.28 -0.59
C SER A 121 -8.65 10.52 -1.45
N LYS A 122 -7.60 11.28 -1.76
CA LYS A 122 -7.66 12.36 -2.75
C LYS A 122 -7.53 11.85 -4.19
N PHE A 123 -7.17 10.58 -4.39
CA PHE A 123 -7.13 9.93 -5.69
C PHE A 123 -8.53 9.39 -6.00
N THR A 124 -9.47 10.28 -6.33
CA THR A 124 -10.89 9.93 -6.49
C THR A 124 -11.29 9.61 -7.93
N SER A 125 -10.36 9.66 -8.89
CA SER A 125 -10.63 9.38 -10.31
C SER A 125 -9.54 8.50 -10.92
N GLY A 126 -9.88 7.83 -12.03
CA GLY A 126 -8.98 6.88 -12.67
C GLY A 126 -8.88 5.55 -11.92
N PHE A 127 -7.66 5.10 -11.64
CA PHE A 127 -7.39 3.86 -10.93
C PHE A 127 -6.43 4.06 -9.77
N HIS A 128 -6.52 3.19 -8.78
CA HIS A 128 -5.61 3.12 -7.65
C HIS A 128 -4.95 1.75 -7.58
N VAL A 129 -3.80 1.67 -6.91
CA VAL A 129 -3.00 0.46 -6.81
C VAL A 129 -2.60 0.22 -5.36
N ILE A 130 -2.73 -1.03 -4.93
CA ILE A 130 -2.33 -1.53 -3.61
C ILE A 130 -1.41 -2.71 -3.80
N VAL A 131 -0.46 -2.88 -2.88
CA VAL A 131 0.38 -4.08 -2.81
C VAL A 131 -0.10 -4.94 -1.64
N PHE A 132 -0.71 -6.09 -1.92
CA PHE A 132 -1.00 -7.07 -0.87
C PHE A 132 0.25 -7.86 -0.50
N LEU A 133 0.39 -8.12 0.80
CA LEU A 133 1.60 -8.68 1.41
C LEU A 133 1.34 -10.01 2.13
N ALA A 134 0.11 -10.20 2.60
CA ALA A 134 -0.32 -11.41 3.27
C ALA A 134 -1.84 -11.59 3.23
N VAL A 135 -2.29 -12.78 3.60
CA VAL A 135 -3.71 -13.10 3.77
C VAL A 135 -3.94 -13.66 5.17
N GLY A 136 -5.00 -13.26 5.83
CA GLY A 136 -5.38 -13.74 7.15
C GLY A 136 -6.87 -13.94 7.29
N LYS A 137 -7.28 -14.37 8.49
CA LYS A 137 -8.67 -14.59 8.85
C LYS A 137 -8.96 -14.00 10.22
N GLU A 138 -10.14 -13.40 10.34
CA GLU A 138 -10.73 -13.02 11.62
C GLU A 138 -11.24 -14.25 12.38
N ALA A 139 -11.64 -14.06 13.63
CA ALA A 139 -12.21 -15.12 14.47
C ALA A 139 -13.54 -15.70 13.93
N ASP A 140 -14.25 -14.96 13.08
CA ASP A 140 -15.49 -15.38 12.41
C ASP A 140 -15.25 -15.97 11.01
N ASP A 141 -14.01 -16.41 10.72
CA ASP A 141 -13.55 -16.91 9.41
C ASP A 141 -13.56 -15.88 8.26
N ARG A 142 -13.87 -14.61 8.54
CA ARG A 142 -13.82 -13.55 7.53
C ARG A 142 -12.37 -13.36 7.06
N VAL A 143 -12.13 -13.56 5.77
CA VAL A 143 -10.81 -13.37 5.16
C VAL A 143 -10.49 -11.88 5.04
N TYR A 144 -9.25 -11.52 5.35
CA TYR A 144 -8.69 -10.20 5.07
C TYR A 144 -7.36 -10.31 4.34
N TYR A 145 -7.06 -9.30 3.53
CA TYR A 145 -5.76 -9.14 2.87
C TYR A 145 -4.99 -8.01 3.55
N LEU A 146 -3.74 -8.24 3.91
CA LEU A 146 -2.87 -7.20 4.43
C LEU A 146 -2.28 -6.43 3.25
N GLY A 147 -2.62 -5.14 3.13
CA GLY A 147 -2.21 -4.31 1.99
C GLY A 147 -1.44 -3.07 2.40
N LEU A 148 -0.37 -2.79 1.67
CA LEU A 148 0.30 -1.50 1.62
C LEU A 148 -0.40 -0.60 0.60
N ASP A 149 -1.06 0.43 1.08
CA ASP A 149 -1.55 1.52 0.26
C ASP A 149 -0.65 2.75 0.45
N PRO A 150 0.08 3.16 -0.60
CA PRO A 150 1.03 4.27 -0.50
C PRO A 150 0.35 5.64 -0.34
N ASP A 151 -0.98 5.75 -0.52
CA ASP A 151 -1.71 7.00 -0.41
C ASP A 151 -1.74 7.54 1.03
N VAL A 152 -0.92 8.56 1.29
CA VAL A 152 -0.86 9.23 2.59
C VAL A 152 -2.17 9.95 2.94
N SER A 153 -3.05 10.15 1.96
CA SER A 153 -4.35 10.78 2.10
C SER A 153 -5.52 9.81 2.26
N ALA A 154 -5.29 8.49 2.22
CA ALA A 154 -6.30 7.46 2.13
C ALA A 154 -7.31 7.46 3.30
N THR A 155 -6.85 7.74 4.51
CA THR A 155 -7.67 7.76 5.73
C THR A 155 -7.47 9.04 6.53
N THR A 156 -8.30 9.26 7.57
CA THR A 156 -8.12 10.39 8.48
C THR A 156 -6.79 10.27 9.23
N GLU A 157 -6.46 9.05 9.65
CA GLU A 157 -5.28 8.74 10.45
C GLU A 157 -4.00 8.80 9.62
N SER A 158 -4.01 8.31 8.37
CA SER A 158 -2.85 8.45 7.47
C SER A 158 -2.53 9.92 7.21
N ARG A 159 -3.56 10.76 7.06
CA ARG A 159 -3.39 12.21 6.90
C ARG A 159 -2.85 12.87 8.15
N ALA A 160 -3.39 12.52 9.31
CA ALA A 160 -2.95 13.08 10.58
C ALA A 160 -1.48 12.72 10.82
N ALA A 161 -1.10 11.44 10.65
CA ALA A 161 0.27 10.97 10.78
C ALA A 161 1.22 11.61 9.76
N TRP A 162 0.77 11.79 8.51
CA TRP A 162 1.56 12.50 7.51
C TRP A 162 1.85 13.92 7.95
N LYS A 163 0.82 14.68 8.34
CA LYS A 163 0.95 16.08 8.75
C LYS A 163 1.97 16.25 9.87
N THR A 164 1.88 15.46 10.95
CA THR A 164 2.81 15.56 12.09
C THR A 164 4.27 15.31 11.69
N LEU A 165 4.51 14.52 10.65
CA LEU A 165 5.85 14.18 10.17
C LEU A 165 6.45 15.24 9.24
N VAL A 166 5.61 16.07 8.62
CA VAL A 166 6.02 16.99 7.56
C VAL A 166 5.75 18.46 7.84
N GLU A 167 5.15 18.83 8.99
CA GLU A 167 4.81 20.23 9.35
C GLU A 167 5.92 21.24 8.97
N GLY A 168 5.51 22.36 8.35
CA GLY A 168 6.39 23.47 7.94
C GLY A 168 6.86 23.38 6.48
N GLU A 169 8.05 23.89 6.19
CA GLU A 169 8.67 23.90 4.84
C GLU A 169 8.67 22.54 4.10
N PRO A 170 8.90 21.37 4.72
CA PRO A 170 8.91 20.09 3.99
C PRO A 170 7.53 19.63 3.52
N GLU A 171 6.43 20.07 4.16
CA GLU A 171 5.07 19.83 3.68
C GLU A 171 4.85 20.52 2.33
N THR A 172 5.49 21.67 2.14
CA THR A 172 5.34 22.55 0.97
C THR A 172 6.49 22.40 -0.04
N LYS A 173 7.59 21.77 0.38
CA LYS A 173 8.82 21.54 -0.39
C LYS A 173 9.40 20.13 -0.15
N PRO A 174 8.73 19.06 -0.63
CA PRO A 174 9.17 17.67 -0.43
C PRO A 174 10.56 17.37 -1.03
N GLU A 175 11.05 18.19 -1.95
CA GLU A 175 12.41 18.14 -2.50
C GLU A 175 13.51 18.44 -1.48
N GLU A 176 13.19 19.13 -0.38
CA GLU A 176 14.14 19.48 0.68
C GLU A 176 14.33 18.35 1.71
N PHE A 177 13.70 17.18 1.51
CA PHE A 177 13.88 16.05 2.41
C PHE A 177 15.32 15.52 2.40
N THR A 178 15.94 15.54 3.59
CA THR A 178 17.19 14.81 3.83
C THR A 178 16.95 13.30 3.79
N ALA A 179 18.02 12.54 3.53
CA ALA A 179 17.96 11.08 3.54
C ALA A 179 17.52 10.51 4.91
N ALA A 180 17.98 11.12 6.02
CA ALA A 180 17.58 10.70 7.36
C ALA A 180 16.10 11.00 7.65
N LYS A 181 15.62 12.19 7.23
CA LYS A 181 14.21 12.56 7.41
C LYS A 181 13.30 11.68 6.56
N SER A 182 13.65 11.42 5.30
CA SER A 182 12.82 10.55 4.44
C SER A 182 12.73 9.14 4.99
N LEU A 183 13.85 8.59 5.49
CA LEU A 183 13.87 7.27 6.10
C LEU A 183 12.92 7.19 7.30
N ARG A 184 13.01 8.17 8.20
CA ARG A 184 12.13 8.28 9.37
C ARG A 184 10.67 8.35 8.95
N VAL A 185 10.31 9.23 8.01
CA VAL A 185 8.93 9.41 7.56
C VAL A 185 8.36 8.14 6.92
N VAL A 186 9.10 7.49 6.01
CA VAL A 186 8.65 6.24 5.39
C VAL A 186 8.44 5.15 6.45
N LYS A 187 9.40 4.96 7.37
CA LYS A 187 9.25 3.97 8.45
C LYS A 187 8.07 4.29 9.36
N SER A 188 7.89 5.54 9.80
CA SER A 188 6.74 5.92 10.64
C SER A 188 5.39 5.71 9.93
N MET A 189 5.30 6.02 8.64
CA MET A 189 4.05 5.85 7.88
C MET A 189 3.69 4.38 7.61
N ILE A 190 4.67 3.51 7.41
CA ILE A 190 4.44 2.10 7.04
C ILE A 190 4.52 1.18 8.26
N LEU A 191 5.53 1.34 9.10
CA LEU A 191 5.78 0.48 10.26
C LEU A 191 5.18 1.07 11.54
N GLY A 192 5.12 2.39 11.68
CA GLY A 192 4.68 3.02 12.92
C GLY A 192 5.53 2.63 14.13
N ASP A 193 5.08 3.04 15.31
CA ASP A 193 5.88 2.97 16.54
C ASP A 193 5.53 1.75 17.42
N GLN A 194 4.46 1.03 17.10
CA GLN A 194 4.03 -0.13 17.89
C GLN A 194 4.79 -1.40 17.51
N GLU A 195 5.29 -2.10 18.53
CA GLU A 195 5.85 -3.43 18.39
C GLU A 195 4.76 -4.42 17.96
N GLY A 196 4.99 -5.15 16.86
CA GLY A 196 4.00 -6.07 16.28
C GLY A 196 2.83 -5.40 15.53
N GLY A 197 2.76 -4.06 15.52
CA GLY A 197 1.80 -3.29 14.74
C GLY A 197 2.36 -2.82 13.39
N PHE A 198 1.58 -1.99 12.69
CA PHE A 198 2.01 -1.25 11.51
C PHE A 198 1.57 0.21 11.59
N GLY A 199 2.18 1.05 10.75
CA GLY A 199 1.75 2.42 10.54
C GLY A 199 0.46 2.48 9.71
N PRO A 200 -0.09 3.69 9.51
CA PRO A 200 -1.41 3.87 8.90
C PRO A 200 -1.52 3.43 7.42
N LEU A 201 -0.40 3.14 6.75
CA LEU A 201 -0.38 2.73 5.34
C LEU A 201 -0.49 1.22 5.14
N ILE A 202 -0.32 0.41 6.18
CA ILE A 202 -0.66 -1.02 6.12
C ILE A 202 -2.03 -1.22 6.75
N ARG A 203 -2.95 -1.82 5.99
CA ARG A 203 -4.34 -2.02 6.40
C ARG A 203 -4.84 -3.41 6.04
N LYS A 204 -5.86 -3.87 6.76
CA LYS A 204 -6.68 -5.01 6.38
C LYS A 204 -7.68 -4.58 5.31
N TYR A 205 -7.81 -5.38 4.26
CA TYR A 205 -8.77 -5.21 3.18
C TYR A 205 -9.73 -6.40 3.19
N TYR A 206 -11.01 -6.14 3.36
CA TYR A 206 -12.05 -7.15 3.27
C TYR A 206 -12.70 -7.08 1.90
N VAL A 207 -12.25 -7.96 1.01
CA VAL A 207 -12.65 -7.97 -0.39
C VAL A 207 -13.69 -9.06 -0.62
N ASP A 208 -14.74 -8.75 -1.39
CA ASP A 208 -15.62 -9.79 -1.92
C ASP A 208 -14.88 -10.55 -3.04
N THR A 209 -14.37 -11.72 -2.71
CA THR A 209 -13.58 -12.56 -3.63
C THR A 209 -14.45 -13.32 -4.63
N THR A 210 -15.77 -13.25 -4.51
CA THR A 210 -16.73 -13.86 -5.43
C THR A 210 -17.14 -12.92 -6.56
N ALA A 211 -16.93 -11.62 -6.36
CA ALA A 211 -17.28 -10.57 -7.32
C ALA A 211 -16.04 -10.07 -8.09
N LYS A 212 -16.28 -9.65 -9.34
CA LYS A 212 -15.29 -8.90 -10.11
C LYS A 212 -15.18 -7.48 -9.56
N PHE A 213 -14.02 -6.87 -9.73
CA PHE A 213 -13.92 -5.44 -9.50
C PHE A 213 -14.76 -4.68 -10.53
N PRO A 214 -15.24 -3.47 -10.21
CA PRO A 214 -15.76 -2.61 -11.25
C PRO A 214 -14.65 -2.30 -12.25
N LYS A 215 -15.01 -2.19 -13.54
CA LYS A 215 -14.03 -1.89 -14.58
C LYS A 215 -13.39 -0.53 -14.35
N ILE A 216 -12.07 -0.45 -14.53
CA ILE A 216 -11.36 0.81 -14.57
C ILE A 216 -11.86 1.60 -15.79
N LYS A 217 -12.51 2.72 -15.55
CA LYS A 217 -12.85 3.68 -16.61
C LYS A 217 -11.58 4.42 -16.99
N ARG A 218 -10.95 4.02 -18.09
CA ARG A 218 -9.96 4.87 -18.76
C ARG A 218 -10.77 5.99 -19.42
N PHE A 219 -10.42 7.24 -19.13
CA PHE A 219 -11.10 8.40 -19.73
C PHE A 219 -11.24 8.19 -21.24
N GLY A 220 -12.47 8.40 -21.76
CA GLY A 220 -12.71 8.60 -23.19
C GLY A 220 -12.39 10.03 -23.58
#